data_AF-A0A934RQ13-F1
#
_entry.id   AF-A0A934RQ13-F1
#
_cell.length_a   1.000
_cell.length_b   1.000
_cell.length_c   1.000
_cell.angle_alpha   90.00
_cell.angle_beta   90.00
_cell.angle_gamma   90.00
#
_symmetry.space_group_name_H-M   'P 1'
#
loop_
_entity.id
_entity.type
_entity.pdbx_description
1 polymer ?
#
loop_
_entity_poly.entity_id
_entity_poly.type
_entity_poly.pdbx_seq_one_letter_code
_entity_poly.pdbx_strand_id
1 'polypeptide(L)'
;MNTLPETKRRPKAGSQLETVLSILERAQGQEVTLRQFMIEANAGAAHSVIATLRTKYGFDIRNRMERQKSGVVHSFYRLIADNQTESK
;
A
#
# COMPACT_ATOMS: atom_id res chain seq x y z
N MET A 1 -14.41 13.92 -17.35
CA MET A 1 -13.10 14.54 -17.07
C MET A 1 -12.64 14.04 -15.70
N ASN A 2 -11.76 13.04 -15.66
CA ASN A 2 -11.23 12.52 -14.38
C ASN A 2 -9.97 13.32 -14.06
N THR A 3 -10.11 14.31 -13.17
CA THR A 3 -8.98 14.98 -12.53
C THR A 3 -8.15 13.94 -11.80
N LEU A 4 -6.92 13.71 -12.29
CA LEU A 4 -5.90 12.97 -11.55
C LEU A 4 -5.75 13.63 -10.17
N PRO A 5 -5.68 12.87 -9.06
CA PRO A 5 -5.48 13.47 -7.76
C PRO A 5 -4.15 14.25 -7.75
N GLU A 6 -4.24 15.50 -7.29
CA GLU A 6 -3.12 16.40 -7.08
C GLU A 6 -1.96 15.69 -6.36
N THR A 7 -0.74 15.96 -6.84
CA THR A 7 0.58 15.52 -6.33
C THR A 7 0.53 14.60 -5.11
N LYS A 8 0.86 13.30 -5.29
CA LYS A 8 0.97 12.29 -4.22
C LYS A 8 1.73 12.87 -3.02
N ARG A 9 1.02 13.33 -2.00
CA ARG A 9 1.66 13.95 -0.83
C ARG A 9 2.26 12.83 0.01
N ARG A 10 3.50 12.96 0.46
CA ARG A 10 4.02 11.99 1.42
C ARG A 10 3.34 12.17 2.80
N PRO A 11 2.97 11.08 3.50
CA PRO A 11 2.50 11.19 4.87
C PRO A 11 3.58 11.74 5.82
N LYS A 12 3.19 12.15 7.03
CA LYS A 12 4.12 12.72 8.03
C LYS A 12 5.20 11.67 8.37
N ALA A 13 6.47 12.08 8.36
CA ALA A 13 7.59 11.22 8.75
C ALA A 13 7.37 10.61 10.15
N GLY A 14 7.63 9.30 10.27
CA GLY A 14 7.43 8.55 11.52
C GLY A 14 5.98 8.24 11.87
N SER A 15 5.01 8.59 11.01
CA SER A 15 3.63 8.11 11.16
C SER A 15 3.48 6.69 10.63
N GLN A 16 2.51 5.94 11.15
CA GLN A 16 2.20 4.59 10.65
C GLN A 16 1.92 4.55 9.14
N LEU A 17 1.30 5.60 8.59
CA LEU A 17 1.04 5.74 7.15
C LEU A 17 2.35 5.82 6.35
N GLU A 18 3.31 6.60 6.83
CA GLU A 18 4.62 6.75 6.19
C GLU A 18 5.43 5.45 6.29
N THR A 19 5.42 4.78 7.45
CA THR A 19 6.12 3.50 7.61
C THR A 19 5.55 2.42 6.69
N VAL A 20 4.23 2.30 6.57
CA VAL A 20 3.60 1.34 5.65
C VAL A 20 3.93 1.67 4.20
N LEU A 21 3.89 2.94 3.81
CA LEU A 21 4.30 3.37 2.48
C LEU A 21 5.77 3.03 2.21
N SER A 22 6.67 3.32 3.15
CA SER A 22 8.10 3.02 3.04
C SER A 22 8.38 1.51 2.98
N ILE A 23 7.58 0.65 3.62
CA ILE A 23 7.66 -0.81 3.41
C ILE A 23 7.27 -1.17 1.98
N LEU A 24 6.16 -0.63 1.47
CA LEU A 24 5.68 -0.89 0.12
C LEU A 24 6.63 -0.38 -0.98
N GLU A 25 7.24 0.80 -0.78
CA GLU A 25 8.25 1.37 -1.68
C GLU A 25 9.52 0.51 -1.70
N ARG A 26 10.01 0.08 -0.51
CA ARG A 26 11.16 -0.81 -0.39
C ARG A 26 10.93 -2.19 -1.01
N ALA A 27 9.68 -2.66 -1.04
CA ALA A 27 9.31 -3.90 -1.71
C ALA A 27 9.36 -3.79 -3.25
N GLN A 28 9.54 -2.60 -3.83
CA GLN A 28 9.74 -2.39 -5.28
C GLN A 28 8.70 -3.10 -6.16
N GLY A 29 7.43 -3.05 -5.76
CA GLY A 29 6.35 -3.72 -6.50
C GLY A 29 6.22 -5.23 -6.22
N GLN A 30 6.92 -5.77 -5.23
CA GLN A 30 6.63 -7.09 -4.67
C GLN A 30 5.43 -7.04 -3.72
N GLU A 31 4.83 -8.21 -3.49
CA GLU A 31 3.72 -8.36 -2.55
C GLU A 31 4.22 -8.36 -1.10
N VAL A 32 3.64 -7.49 -0.28
CA VAL A 32 3.89 -7.39 1.17
C VAL A 32 2.67 -7.93 1.92
N THR A 33 2.92 -8.78 2.92
CA THR A 33 1.83 -9.37 3.71
C THR A 33 1.29 -8.41 4.76
N LEU A 34 0.01 -8.55 5.11
CA LEU A 34 -0.58 -7.80 6.23
C LEU A 34 0.16 -8.03 7.55
N ARG A 35 0.62 -9.27 7.80
CA ARG A 35 1.40 -9.62 9.00
C ARG A 35 2.69 -8.78 9.08
N GLN A 36 3.32 -8.52 7.94
CA GLN A 36 4.53 -7.72 7.88
C GLN A 36 4.27 -6.26 8.28
N PHE A 37 3.14 -5.67 7.87
CA PHE A 37 2.74 -4.34 8.35
C PHE A 37 2.45 -4.31 9.85
N MET A 38 1.85 -5.37 10.40
CA MET A 38 1.59 -5.45 11.84
C MET A 38 2.89 -5.53 12.66
N ILE A 39 3.90 -6.24 12.15
CA ILE A 39 5.19 -6.41 12.85
C ILE A 39 6.06 -5.15 12.67
N GLU A 40 6.24 -4.68 11.43
CA GLU A 40 7.20 -3.60 11.13
C GLU A 40 6.64 -2.20 11.38
N ALA A 41 5.36 -1.96 11.08
CA ALA A 41 4.73 -0.64 11.22
C ALA A 41 3.85 -0.53 12.48
N ASN A 42 3.77 -1.59 13.29
CA ASN A 42 2.86 -1.72 14.43
C ASN A 42 1.41 -1.30 14.07
N ALA A 43 1.00 -1.62 12.84
CA ALA A 43 -0.25 -1.16 12.27
C ALA A 43 -1.37 -2.17 12.56
N GLY A 44 -1.97 -2.07 13.75
CA GLY A 44 -3.10 -2.93 14.16
C GLY A 44 -4.31 -2.86 13.21
N ALA A 45 -4.44 -1.74 12.48
CA ALA A 45 -5.47 -1.53 11.45
C ALA A 45 -4.85 -1.31 10.06
N ALA A 46 -3.99 -2.24 9.60
CA ALA A 46 -3.29 -2.14 8.32
C ALA A 46 -4.22 -1.86 7.12
N HIS A 47 -5.42 -2.46 7.09
CA HIS A 47 -6.43 -2.19 6.06
C HIS A 47 -6.84 -0.71 6.00
N SER A 48 -7.06 -0.07 7.15
CA SER A 48 -7.44 1.35 7.24
C SER A 48 -6.30 2.27 6.81
N VAL A 49 -5.07 1.91 7.15
CA VAL A 49 -3.85 2.60 6.70
C VAL A 49 -3.73 2.55 5.18
N ILE A 50 -3.87 1.36 4.58
CA ILE A 50 -3.83 1.19 3.12
C ILE A 50 -4.98 1.96 2.44
N ALA A 51 -6.19 1.92 2.99
CA ALA A 51 -7.33 2.67 2.48
C ALA A 51 -7.04 4.18 2.47
N THR A 52 -6.45 4.70 3.55
CA THR A 52 -6.06 6.11 3.65
C THR A 52 -4.98 6.48 2.63
N LEU A 53 -3.95 5.63 2.45
CA LEU A 53 -2.91 5.84 1.44
C LEU A 53 -3.49 5.91 0.01
N ARG A 54 -4.50 5.09 -0.29
CA ARG A 54 -5.21 5.12 -1.57
C ARG A 54 -6.05 6.39 -1.74
N THR A 55 -6.96 6.66 -0.81
CA THR A 55 -8.01 7.68 -0.99
C THR A 55 -7.53 9.09 -0.71
N LYS A 56 -6.73 9.28 0.34
CA LYS A 56 -6.27 10.61 0.78
C LYS A 56 -4.95 11.02 0.15
N TYR A 57 -4.09 10.05 -0.14
CA TYR A 57 -2.73 10.31 -0.64
C TYR A 57 -2.51 9.90 -2.10
N GLY A 58 -3.46 9.22 -2.73
CA GLY A 58 -3.44 8.92 -4.17
C GLY A 58 -2.44 7.83 -4.58
N PHE A 59 -2.04 6.94 -3.67
CA PHE A 59 -1.17 5.81 -4.02
C PHE A 59 -1.96 4.65 -4.64
N ASP A 60 -1.55 4.16 -5.82
CA ASP A 60 -2.11 2.92 -6.39
C ASP A 60 -1.50 1.72 -5.68
N ILE A 61 -2.21 1.24 -4.67
CA ILE A 61 -1.87 0.02 -3.95
C ILE A 61 -2.88 -1.04 -4.35
N ARG A 62 -2.45 -2.21 -4.82
CA ARG A 62 -3.32 -3.36 -5.08
C ARG A 62 -3.38 -4.27 -3.87
N ASN A 63 -4.51 -4.96 -3.70
CA ASN A 63 -4.67 -5.98 -2.68
C ASN A 63 -5.04 -7.31 -3.36
N ARG A 64 -4.39 -8.38 -2.91
CA ARG A 64 -4.73 -9.76 -3.25
C ARG A 64 -5.06 -10.49 -1.96
N MET A 65 -6.19 -11.17 -1.95
CA MET A 65 -6.56 -12.07 -0.86
C MET A 65 -6.34 -13.50 -1.31
N GLU A 66 -5.68 -14.29 -0.46
CA GLU A 66 -5.49 -15.71 -0.69
C GLU A 66 -6.08 -16.49 0.47
N ARG A 67 -6.98 -17.43 0.16
CA ARG A 67 -7.53 -18.36 1.14
C ARG A 67 -6.64 -19.59 1.20
N GLN A 68 -6.06 -19.83 2.36
CA GLN A 68 -5.28 -21.04 2.65
C GLN A 68 -6.21 -22.23 2.90
N LYS A 69 -5.69 -23.45 2.73
CA LYS A 69 -6.44 -24.70 2.99
C LYS A 69 -6.96 -24.81 4.42
N SER A 70 -6.32 -24.12 5.37
CA SER A 70 -6.75 -23.99 6.77
C SER A 70 -7.97 -23.09 6.98
N GLY A 71 -8.49 -22.46 5.91
CA GLY A 71 -9.59 -21.49 5.99
C GLY A 71 -9.16 -20.06 6.32
N VAL A 72 -7.89 -19.85 6.69
CA VAL A 72 -7.33 -18.53 6.99
C VAL A 72 -7.15 -17.73 5.70
N VAL A 73 -7.54 -16.45 5.72
CA VAL A 73 -7.36 -15.53 4.59
C VAL A 73 -6.15 -14.64 4.83
N HIS A 74 -5.18 -14.68 3.92
CA HIS A 74 -4.02 -13.79 3.92
C HIS A 74 -4.26 -12.63 2.95
N SER A 75 -3.94 -11.43 3.41
CA SER A 75 -3.97 -10.22 2.58
C SER A 75 -2.55 -9.83 2.19
N PHE A 76 -2.36 -9.64 0.89
CA PHE A 76 -1.13 -9.20 0.26
C PHE A 76 -1.37 -7.84 -0.39
N TYR A 77 -0.38 -6.97 -0.32
CA TYR A 77 -0.45 -5.60 -0.81
C TYR A 77 0.75 -5.27 -1.67
N ARG A 78 0.52 -4.54 -2.74
CA ARG A 78 1.59 -4.15 -3.68
C ARG A 78 1.39 -2.71 -4.11
N LEU A 79 2.44 -1.90 -4.03
CA LEU A 79 2.45 -0.58 -4.66
C LEU A 79 2.70 -0.75 -6.16
N ILE A 80 1.82 -0.19 -6.97
CA ILE A 80 1.99 -0.12 -8.40
C ILE A 80 2.83 1.12 -8.68
N ALA A 81 4.04 0.89 -9.21
CA ALA A 81 4.86 1.99 -9.71
C ALA A 81 4.03 2.74 -10.76
N ASP A 82 4.05 4.06 -10.68
CA ASP A 82 3.51 4.90 -11.74
C ASP A 82 4.40 4.62 -12.95
N ASN A 83 3.94 3.79 -13.89
CA ASN A 83 4.56 3.72 -15.21
C ASN A 83 4.32 5.10 -15.81
N GLN A 84 5.25 6.03 -15.56
CA GLN A 84 5.37 7.22 -16.36
C GLN A 84 5.63 6.76 -17.78
N THR A 85 4.58 6.83 -18.60
CA THR A 85 4.61 7.10 -20.04
C THR A 85 5.96 6.78 -20.71
N GLU A 86 6.15 5.54 -21.20
CA GLU A 86 6.93 5.40 -22.43
C GLU A 86 6.03 5.97 -23.54
N SER A 87 6.32 7.22 -23.85
CA SER A 87 5.84 7.92 -25.04
C SER A 87 6.13 7.07 -26.29
N LYS A 88 5.16 7.15 -27.18
CA LYS A 88 5.10 6.60 -28.53
C LYS A 88 6.33 6.91 -29.38
#